data_AF-A0AAD2JNP6-F1
#
_entry.id   AF-A0AAD2JNP6-F1
#
_cell.length_a   1.000
_cell.length_b   1.000
_cell.length_c   1.000
_cell.angle_alpha   90.00
_cell.angle_beta   90.00
_cell.angle_gamma   90.00
#
_symmetry.space_group_name_H-M   'P 1'
#
loop_
_entity.id
_entity.type
_entity.pdbx_description
1 polymer ?
#
loop_
_entity_poly.entity_id
_entity_poly.type
_entity_poly.pdbx_seq_one_letter_code
_entity_poly.pdbx_strand_id
1 'polypeptide(L)'
;MTNYTLAKDTDGEWHAGSPAEAFLRVDVENGKHKDMQPKMLHQQRNEYKAFDLKTFRGHIYQETRRNKDSAYRLVKKKKKELAKQQGKQYKDDENNFYDPVIDFVSQRIGFMIANLQ
;
A
#
# COMPACT_ATOMS: atom_id res chain seq x y z
N MET A 1 35.03 19.79 5.24
CA MET A 1 34.20 19.10 4.23
C MET A 1 33.44 18.00 4.96
N THR A 2 32.13 18.18 5.16
CA THR A 2 31.28 17.17 5.80
C THR A 2 31.09 16.03 4.82
N ASN A 3 31.68 14.87 5.13
CA ASN A 3 31.46 13.64 4.36
C ASN A 3 30.01 13.20 4.55
N TYR A 4 29.11 13.71 3.71
CA TYR A 4 27.79 13.12 3.54
C TYR A 4 28.02 11.72 3.03
N THR A 5 27.91 10.76 3.95
CA THR A 5 27.90 9.36 3.60
C THR A 5 26.61 9.16 2.83
N LEU A 6 26.67 9.18 1.50
CA LEU A 6 25.57 8.70 0.64
C LEU A 6 25.06 7.42 1.28
N ALA A 7 23.76 7.40 1.62
CA ALA A 7 23.11 6.35 2.39
C ALA A 7 23.61 5.01 1.88
N LYS A 8 24.53 4.42 2.65
CA LYS A 8 25.23 3.20 2.30
C LYS A 8 24.19 2.13 2.06
N ASP A 9 24.25 1.53 0.87
CA ASP A 9 23.67 0.25 0.54
C ASP A 9 23.97 -0.73 1.69
N THR A 10 23.02 -0.88 2.60
CA THR A 10 23.10 -1.76 3.76
C THR A 10 22.07 -2.86 3.57
N ASP A 11 22.55 -3.97 3.02
CA ASP A 11 22.20 -5.34 3.38
C ASP A 11 20.77 -5.84 3.13
N GLY A 12 20.22 -5.52 1.95
CA GLY A 12 19.07 -6.20 1.40
C GLY A 12 18.25 -5.28 0.52
N GLU A 13 18.30 -5.48 -0.79
CA GLU A 13 17.44 -4.73 -1.70
C GLU A 13 16.00 -5.20 -1.49
N TRP A 14 15.19 -4.40 -0.77
CA TRP A 14 13.76 -4.66 -0.60
C TRP A 14 13.05 -4.84 -1.95
N HIS A 15 13.52 -4.10 -2.97
CA HIS A 15 12.82 -3.78 -4.22
C HIS A 15 12.97 -4.80 -5.36
N ALA A 16 13.70 -5.89 -5.18
CA ALA A 16 13.99 -6.86 -6.25
C ALA A 16 13.15 -8.16 -6.15
N GLY A 17 11.88 -8.08 -5.74
CA GLY A 17 11.04 -9.27 -5.60
C GLY A 17 11.46 -10.15 -4.42
N SER A 18 11.97 -9.53 -3.36
CA SER A 18 12.33 -10.23 -2.13
C SER A 18 11.09 -10.94 -1.54
N PRO A 19 11.25 -12.09 -0.85
CA PRO A 19 10.13 -12.73 -0.15
C PRO A 19 9.43 -11.79 0.84
N ALA A 20 10.18 -10.87 1.46
CA ALA A 20 9.65 -9.87 2.38
C ALA A 20 8.70 -8.88 1.68
N GLU A 21 9.01 -8.43 0.46
CA GLU A 21 8.12 -7.56 -0.31
C GLU A 21 6.81 -8.28 -0.64
N ALA A 22 6.90 -9.52 -1.14
CA ALA A 22 5.74 -10.31 -1.52
C ALA A 22 4.82 -10.57 -0.31
N PHE A 23 5.40 -10.94 0.84
CA PHE A 23 4.63 -11.14 2.06
C PHE A 23 4.05 -9.83 2.60
N LEU A 24 4.80 -8.72 2.55
CA LEU A 24 4.29 -7.45 3.07
C LEU A 24 3.10 -6.96 2.24
N ARG A 25 3.15 -7.12 0.91
CA ARG A 25 2.03 -6.79 0.03
C ARG A 25 0.75 -7.51 0.46
N VAL A 26 0.83 -8.83 0.64
CA VAL A 26 -0.31 -9.66 1.08
C VAL A 26 -0.77 -9.26 2.49
N ASP A 27 0.16 -9.03 3.42
CA ASP A 27 -0.18 -8.65 4.79
C ASP A 27 -0.81 -7.23 4.85
N VAL A 28 -0.43 -6.32 3.94
CA VAL A 28 -1.03 -4.99 3.80
C VAL A 28 -2.40 -5.05 3.12
N GLU A 29 -2.58 -5.86 2.07
CA GLU A 29 -3.88 -6.13 1.44
C GLU A 29 -4.88 -6.71 2.44
N ASN A 30 -4.43 -7.62 3.30
CA ASN A 30 -5.24 -8.19 4.39
C ASN A 30 -5.48 -7.23 5.55
N GLY A 31 -4.93 -6.02 5.52
CA GLY A 31 -5.17 -5.01 6.55
C GLY A 31 -4.38 -5.18 7.85
N LYS A 32 -3.46 -6.16 7.95
CA LYS A 32 -2.73 -6.44 9.20
C LYS A 32 -1.99 -5.22 9.76
N HIS A 33 -1.45 -4.37 8.89
CA HIS A 33 -0.79 -3.11 9.27
C HIS A 33 -1.72 -2.09 9.99
N LYS A 34 -3.03 -2.28 9.93
CA LYS A 34 -4.04 -1.49 10.65
C LYS A 34 -4.41 -2.12 11.99
N ASP A 35 -4.44 -3.45 12.03
CA ASP A 35 -4.85 -4.22 13.21
C ASP A 35 -3.73 -4.32 14.25
N MET A 36 -2.47 -4.27 13.82
CA MET A 36 -1.32 -4.38 14.71
C MET A 36 -0.23 -3.36 14.45
N GLN A 37 0.53 -3.08 15.50
CA GLN A 37 1.68 -2.18 15.43
C GLN A 37 2.73 -2.73 14.44
N PRO A 38 3.38 -1.86 13.63
CA PRO A 38 4.44 -2.27 12.71
C PRO A 38 5.55 -3.11 13.35
N LYS A 39 5.86 -2.87 14.63
CA LYS A 39 6.84 -3.65 15.40
C LYS A 39 6.39 -5.10 15.61
N MET A 40 5.11 -5.31 15.89
CA MET A 40 4.56 -6.66 16.05
C MET A 40 4.56 -7.38 14.71
N LEU A 41 4.10 -6.71 13.64
CA LEU A 41 4.10 -7.26 12.29
C LEU A 41 5.50 -7.68 11.85
N HIS A 42 6.51 -6.85 12.11
CA HIS A 42 7.93 -7.13 11.83
C HIS A 42 8.43 -8.40 12.52
N GLN A 43 7.96 -8.67 13.74
CA GLN A 43 8.38 -9.85 14.50
C GLN A 43 7.72 -11.16 14.04
N GLN A 44 6.62 -11.09 13.28
CA GLN A 44 5.88 -12.28 12.86
C GLN A 44 6.61 -13.15 11.85
N ARG A 45 7.45 -12.56 11.00
CA ARG A 45 8.15 -13.27 9.92
C ARG A 45 9.64 -13.05 10.00
N ASN A 46 10.42 -14.07 9.72
CA ASN A 46 11.88 -13.97 9.76
C ASN A 46 12.41 -13.14 8.59
N GLU A 47 11.71 -13.16 7.47
CA GLU A 47 11.97 -12.38 6.26
C GLU A 47 11.88 -10.87 6.54
N TYR A 48 10.99 -10.45 7.44
CA TYR A 48 10.89 -9.05 7.84
C TYR A 48 12.04 -8.64 8.76
N LYS A 49 12.48 -9.54 9.64
CA LYS A 49 13.58 -9.31 10.58
C LYS A 49 14.94 -9.11 9.91
N ALA A 50 15.07 -9.52 8.63
CA ALA A 50 16.25 -9.22 7.82
C ALA A 50 16.45 -7.71 7.59
N PHE A 51 15.37 -6.92 7.71
CA PHE A 51 15.39 -5.48 7.56
C PHE A 51 15.27 -4.81 8.92
N ASP A 52 15.87 -3.63 9.07
CA ASP A 52 15.69 -2.86 10.28
C ASP A 52 14.22 -2.40 10.44
N LEU A 53 13.80 -2.20 11.67
CA LEU A 53 12.41 -1.85 11.96
C LEU A 53 12.01 -0.49 11.32
N LYS A 54 12.98 0.41 11.14
CA LYS A 54 12.74 1.74 10.55
C LYS A 54 12.45 1.63 9.04
N THR A 55 13.23 0.86 8.31
CA THR A 55 13.07 0.60 6.88
C THR A 55 11.78 -0.17 6.64
N PHE A 56 11.51 -1.21 7.45
CA PHE A 56 10.26 -1.97 7.38
C PHE A 56 9.01 -1.08 7.53
N ARG A 57 9.02 -0.12 8.47
CA ARG A 57 7.94 0.87 8.61
C ARG A 57 7.77 1.74 7.36
N GLY A 58 8.87 2.14 6.73
CA GLY A 58 8.84 2.86 5.47
C GLY A 58 8.14 2.05 4.38
N HIS A 59 8.42 0.76 4.29
CA HIS A 59 7.80 -0.13 3.30
C HIS A 59 6.32 -0.38 3.56
N ILE A 60 5.87 -0.47 4.82
CA ILE A 60 4.42 -0.51 5.12
C ILE A 60 3.71 0.71 4.52
N TYR A 61 4.27 1.91 4.69
CA TYR A 61 3.69 3.12 4.13
C TYR A 61 3.67 3.11 2.60
N GLN A 62 4.76 2.65 1.97
CA GLN A 62 4.86 2.51 0.52
C GLN A 62 3.80 1.54 -0.03
N GLU A 63 3.67 0.34 0.54
CA GLU A 63 2.67 -0.65 0.11
C GLU A 63 1.23 -0.15 0.37
N THR A 64 0.99 0.50 1.50
CA THR A 64 -0.32 1.11 1.80
C THR A 64 -0.70 2.16 0.75
N ARG A 65 0.26 3.00 0.34
CA ARG A 65 0.05 4.00 -0.72
C ARG A 65 -0.18 3.35 -2.07
N ARG A 66 0.58 2.30 -2.43
CA ARG A 66 0.38 1.53 -3.67
C ARG A 66 -1.03 0.92 -3.75
N ASN A 67 -1.54 0.40 -2.64
CA ASN A 67 -2.91 -0.13 -2.58
C ASN A 67 -3.96 0.96 -2.82
N LYS A 68 -3.80 2.15 -2.23
CA LYS A 68 -4.70 3.28 -2.49
C LYS A 68 -4.62 3.75 -3.95
N ASP A 69 -3.41 3.90 -4.48
CA ASP A 69 -3.16 4.37 -5.84
C ASP A 69 -3.74 3.39 -6.88
N SER A 70 -3.61 2.09 -6.65
CA SER A 70 -4.17 1.06 -7.55
C SER A 70 -5.70 1.03 -7.51
N ALA A 71 -6.32 1.10 -6.34
CA ALA A 71 -7.77 1.22 -6.19
C ALA A 71 -8.32 2.48 -6.88
N TYR A 72 -7.64 3.62 -6.69
CA TYR A 72 -7.97 4.88 -7.37
C TYR A 72 -7.91 4.74 -8.90
N ARG A 73 -6.82 4.17 -9.44
CA ARG A 73 -6.69 3.93 -10.89
C ARG A 73 -7.80 3.04 -11.44
N LEU A 74 -8.21 2.01 -10.70
CA LEU A 74 -9.29 1.11 -11.11
C LEU A 74 -10.64 1.85 -11.20
N VAL A 75 -10.98 2.64 -10.17
CA VAL A 75 -12.22 3.42 -10.17
C VAL A 75 -12.20 4.50 -11.24
N LYS A 76 -11.07 5.18 -11.43
CA LYS A 76 -10.89 6.14 -12.51
C LYS A 76 -11.14 5.50 -13.88
N LYS A 77 -10.59 4.31 -14.12
CA LYS A 77 -10.85 3.54 -15.34
C LYS A 77 -12.33 3.23 -15.52
N LYS A 78 -13.01 2.71 -14.49
CA LYS A 78 -14.45 2.40 -14.53
C LYS A 78 -15.32 3.64 -14.78
N LYS A 79 -15.04 4.77 -14.12
CA LYS A 79 -15.76 6.04 -14.33
C LYS A 79 -15.61 6.52 -15.78
N LYS A 80 -14.42 6.39 -16.35
CA LYS A 80 -14.16 6.74 -17.76
C LYS A 80 -14.92 5.83 -18.73
N GLU A 81 -14.98 4.52 -18.45
CA GLU A 81 -15.76 3.55 -19.24
C GLU A 81 -17.26 3.84 -19.18
N LEU A 82 -17.80 4.13 -17.99
CA LEU A 82 -19.20 4.47 -17.80
C LEU A 82 -19.58 5.77 -18.52
N ALA A 83 -18.72 6.79 -18.46
CA ALA A 83 -18.96 8.05 -19.19
C ALA A 83 -19.04 7.80 -20.70
N LYS A 84 -18.13 6.98 -21.25
CA LYS A 84 -18.16 6.57 -22.67
C LYS A 84 -19.46 5.86 -23.03
N GLN A 85 -19.91 4.91 -22.20
CA GLN A 85 -21.18 4.20 -22.43
C GLN A 85 -22.39 5.14 -22.44
N GLN A 86 -22.38 6.18 -21.59
CA GLN A 86 -23.45 7.18 -21.52
C GLN A 86 -23.34 8.27 -22.60
N GLY A 87 -22.36 8.20 -23.52
CA GLY A 87 -22.10 9.24 -24.51
C GLY A 87 -21.63 10.57 -23.90
N LYS A 88 -21.17 10.57 -22.65
CA LYS A 88 -20.69 11.75 -21.92
C LYS A 88 -19.17 11.81 -21.94
N GLN A 89 -18.63 13.02 -21.96
CA GLN A 89 -17.19 13.23 -21.74
C GLN A 89 -16.86 13.06 -20.26
N TYR A 90 -15.85 12.26 -19.96
CA TYR A 90 -15.28 12.17 -18.61
C TYR A 90 -14.47 13.44 -18.33
N LYS A 91 -14.84 14.19 -17.29
CA LYS A 91 -14.02 15.30 -16.77
C LYS A 91 -13.20 14.78 -15.61
N ASP A 92 -11.88 14.88 -15.75
CA ASP A 92 -10.92 14.56 -14.69
C ASP A 92 -10.84 15.78 -13.79
N ASP A 93 -11.55 15.75 -12.66
CA ASP A 93 -11.46 16.82 -11.68
C ASP A 93 -10.18 16.59 -10.87
N GLU A 94 -9.10 17.28 -11.22
CA GLU A 94 -7.76 17.11 -10.59
C GLU A 94 -7.78 17.35 -9.07
N ASN A 95 -8.81 18.03 -8.56
CA ASN A 95 -9.01 18.30 -7.13
C ASN A 95 -9.56 17.10 -6.33
N ASN A 96 -9.91 15.98 -6.97
CA ASN A 96 -10.47 14.82 -6.30
C ASN A 96 -9.41 13.73 -5.99
N PHE A 97 -8.24 14.15 -5.50
CA PHE A 97 -7.19 13.25 -5.01
C PHE A 97 -7.66 12.37 -3.84
N TYR A 98 -8.67 12.83 -3.10
CA TYR A 98 -9.34 12.11 -2.03
C TYR A 98 -10.78 11.78 -2.45
N ASP A 99 -10.97 10.69 -3.20
CA ASP A 99 -12.31 10.16 -3.45
C ASP A 99 -12.78 9.45 -2.16
N PRO A 100 -13.76 9.97 -1.41
CA PRO A 100 -14.19 9.40 -0.13
C PRO A 100 -14.75 7.98 -0.28
N VAL A 101 -15.18 7.59 -1.49
CA VAL A 101 -15.58 6.20 -1.79
C VAL A 101 -14.36 5.28 -1.82
N ILE A 102 -13.21 5.75 -2.31
CA ILE A 102 -11.94 4.99 -2.30
C ILE A 102 -11.42 4.83 -0.87
N ASP A 103 -11.50 5.88 -0.07
CA ASP A 103 -11.10 5.82 1.34
C ASP A 103 -12.02 4.87 2.13
N PHE A 104 -13.34 4.93 1.88
CA PHE A 104 -14.31 4.02 2.48
C PHE A 104 -14.11 2.56 2.07
N VAL A 105 -13.91 2.25 0.78
CA VAL A 105 -13.64 0.89 0.30
C VAL A 105 -12.30 0.37 0.85
N SER A 106 -11.29 1.23 0.92
CA SER A 106 -9.99 0.91 1.53
C SER A 106 -10.09 0.64 3.03
N GLN A 107 -11.05 1.25 3.74
CA GLN A 107 -11.32 1.02 5.16
C GLN A 107 -12.18 -0.23 5.39
N ARG A 108 -13.16 -0.54 4.52
CA ARG A 108 -14.14 -1.62 4.74
C ARG A 108 -13.68 -3.02 4.32
N ILE A 109 -12.77 -3.15 3.35
CA ILE A 109 -12.20 -4.46 2.97
C ILE A 109 -11.48 -5.12 4.17
N GLY A 110 -10.87 -4.32 5.06
CA GLY A 110 -10.30 -4.85 6.32
C GLY A 110 -11.33 -5.38 7.32
N PHE A 111 -12.58 -4.91 7.28
CA PHE A 111 -13.61 -5.28 8.26
C PHE A 111 -14.39 -6.56 7.88
N MET A 112 -14.40 -6.93 6.59
CA MET A 112 -15.16 -8.11 6.12
C MET A 112 -14.39 -9.43 6.23
N ILE A 113 -13.06 -9.42 6.31
CA ILE A 113 -12.26 -10.65 6.52
C ILE A 113 -12.20 -11.04 8.02
N ALA A 114 -12.44 -10.10 8.93
CA ALA A 114 -12.44 -10.34 10.38
C ALA A 114 -13.69 -11.08 10.92
N ASN A 115 -14.67 -11.41 10.07
CA ASN A 115 -15.93 -12.07 10.47
C ASN A 115 -16.20 -13.39 9.71
N LEU A 116 -15.16 -14.11 9.31
CA LEU A 116 -15.25 -15.51 8.89
C LEU A 116 -14.44 -16.33 9.90
N GLN A 117 -15.12 -16.68 10.99
CA GLN A 117 -14.66 -17.58 12.04
C GLN A 117 -15.12 -19.00 11.73
#